data_AF-A0A6L7U6U8-F1
#
_entry.id   AF-A0A6L7U6U8-F1
#
_cell.length_a   1.000
_cell.length_b   1.000
_cell.length_c   1.000
_cell.angle_alpha   90.00
_cell.angle_beta   90.00
_cell.angle_gamma   90.00
#
_symmetry.space_group_name_H-M   'P 1'
#
loop_
_entity.id
_entity.type
_entity.pdbx_description
1 polymer ?
#
loop_
_entity_poly.entity_id
_entity_poly.type
_entity_poly.pdbx_seq_one_letter_code
_entity_poly.pdbx_strand_id
1 'polypeptide(L)'
;MMKSNWQQVLLVYGGWLVLFALALVLVFLLQRNVVEDILIGRMVNPWRLRSIGQWSVYVLGIGWIVFVFLIEGYLRNGAARGLFWQRIVRVGAPLLALISLSYAVNRFF
;
A
#
# COMPACT_ATOMS: atom_id res chain seq x y z
N MET A 1 22.17 -25.63 -1.14
CA MET A 1 21.28 -25.48 -2.31
C MET A 1 19.91 -26.03 -1.94
N MET A 2 18.96 -25.16 -1.55
CA MET A 2 17.56 -25.57 -1.33
C MET A 2 16.93 -25.88 -2.69
N LYS A 3 16.37 -27.09 -2.86
CA LYS A 3 15.50 -27.40 -4.00
C LYS A 3 14.35 -26.39 -3.98
N SER A 4 14.37 -25.45 -4.93
CA SER A 4 13.29 -24.49 -5.14
C SER A 4 12.05 -25.27 -5.58
N ASN A 5 11.21 -25.63 -4.61
CA ASN A 5 9.90 -26.18 -4.92
C ASN A 5 9.08 -25.04 -5.51
N TRP A 6 8.65 -25.17 -6.76
CA TRP A 6 7.84 -24.17 -7.50
C TRP A 6 6.65 -23.61 -6.70
N GLN A 7 6.14 -24.40 -5.75
CA GLN A 7 5.12 -23.99 -4.77
C GLN A 7 5.54 -22.79 -3.90
N GLN A 8 6.78 -22.73 -3.43
CA GLN A 8 7.27 -21.61 -2.62
C GLN A 8 7.35 -20.32 -3.44
N VAL A 9 7.74 -20.43 -4.72
CA VAL A 9 7.76 -19.31 -5.66
C VAL A 9 6.35 -18.77 -5.85
N LEU A 10 5.39 -19.65 -6.15
CA LEU A 10 3.98 -19.27 -6.31
C LEU A 10 3.40 -18.61 -5.05
N LEU A 11 3.71 -19.13 -3.85
CA LEU A 11 3.25 -18.53 -2.60
C LEU A 11 3.80 -17.12 -2.40
N VAL A 12 5.12 -16.93 -2.58
CA VAL A 12 5.75 -15.63 -2.39
C VAL A 12 5.20 -14.59 -3.36
N TYR A 13 5.12 -14.93 -4.65
CA TYR A 13 4.62 -14.01 -5.66
C TYR A 13 3.11 -13.78 -5.56
N GLY A 14 2.34 -14.79 -5.17
CA GLY A 14 0.91 -14.65 -4.88
C GLY A 14 0.67 -13.70 -3.70
N GLY A 15 1.38 -13.89 -2.58
CA GLY A 15 1.29 -13.01 -1.43
C GLY A 15 1.77 -11.58 -1.72
N TRP A 16 2.84 -11.45 -2.52
CA TRP A 16 3.33 -10.17 -2.99
C TRP A 16 2.31 -9.44 -3.87
N LEU A 17 1.67 -10.12 -4.82
CA LEU A 17 0.62 -9.55 -5.67
C LEU A 17 -0.59 -9.07 -4.85
N VAL A 18 -1.00 -9.82 -3.83
CA VAL A 18 -2.10 -9.41 -2.95
C VAL A 18 -1.71 -8.14 -2.18
N LEU A 19 -0.51 -8.08 -1.60
CA LEU A 19 -0.04 -6.89 -0.88
C LEU A 19 0.17 -5.69 -1.80
N PHE A 20 0.60 -5.92 -3.04
CA PHE A 20 0.71 -4.91 -4.09
C PHE A 20 -0.66 -4.28 -4.38
N ALA A 21 -1.68 -5.11 -4.62
CA ALA A 21 -3.03 -4.65 -4.89
C ALA A 21 -3.62 -3.89 -3.70
N LEU A 22 -3.44 -4.40 -2.47
CA LEU A 22 -3.88 -3.72 -1.26
C LEU A 22 -3.20 -2.35 -1.08
N ALA A 23 -1.89 -2.28 -1.28
CA ALA A 23 -1.15 -1.03 -1.19
C ALA A 23 -1.59 -0.03 -2.26
N LEU A 24 -1.91 -0.50 -3.47
CA LEU A 24 -2.42 0.35 -4.54
C LEU A 24 -3.80 0.92 -4.17
N VAL A 25 -4.71 0.09 -3.63
CA VAL A 25 -6.01 0.54 -3.13
C VAL A 25 -5.84 1.60 -2.03
N LEU A 26 -4.89 1.39 -1.11
CA LEU A 26 -4.61 2.35 -0.06
C LEU A 26 -4.12 3.70 -0.60
N VAL A 27 -3.28 3.71 -1.64
CA VAL A 27 -2.83 4.94 -2.29
C VAL A 27 -4.01 5.74 -2.85
N PHE A 28 -4.93 5.08 -3.56
CA PHE A 28 -6.12 5.76 -4.10
C PHE A 28 -7.02 6.30 -2.98
N LEU A 29 -7.21 5.52 -1.91
CA LEU A 29 -8.00 5.95 -0.75
C LEU A 29 -7.35 7.14 -0.02
N LEU A 30 -6.03 7.14 0.13
CA LEU A 30 -5.29 8.27 0.71
C LEU A 30 -5.39 9.52 -0.17
N GLN A 31 -5.26 9.38 -1.49
CA GLN A 31 -5.41 10.48 -2.42
C GLN A 31 -6.80 11.13 -2.26
N ARG A 32 -7.86 10.32 -2.29
CA ARG A 32 -9.23 10.81 -2.13
C ARG A 32 -9.45 11.45 -0.75
N ASN A 33 -9.25 10.69 0.32
CA ASN A 33 -9.66 11.15 1.66
C ASN A 33 -8.75 12.24 2.24
N VAL A 34 -7.44 12.18 1.98
CA VAL A 34 -6.49 13.17 2.55
C VAL A 34 -6.36 14.38 1.65
N VAL A 35 -6.24 14.16 0.34
CA VAL A 35 -5.99 15.26 -0.59
C VAL A 35 -7.28 15.93 -0.99
N GLU A 36 -8.36 15.19 -1.25
CA GLU A 36 -9.65 15.77 -1.66
C GLU A 36 -10.47 16.24 -0.46
N ASP A 37 -10.76 15.37 0.51
CA ASP A 37 -11.71 15.75 1.57
C ASP A 37 -11.09 16.68 2.63
N ILE A 38 -9.89 16.37 3.12
CA ILE A 38 -9.28 17.11 4.24
C ILE A 38 -8.60 18.41 3.77
N LEU A 39 -7.87 18.37 2.64
CA LEU A 39 -7.11 19.53 2.15
C LEU A 39 -7.95 20.47 1.28
N ILE A 40 -8.90 19.98 0.47
CA ILE A 40 -9.74 20.83 -0.40
C ILE A 40 -10.92 21.42 0.36
N GLY A 41 -11.53 20.67 1.27
CA GLY A 41 -12.67 21.16 2.06
C GLY A 41 -12.36 22.37 2.96
N ARG A 42 -11.08 22.62 3.29
CA ARG A 42 -10.66 23.70 4.20
C ARG A 42 -9.77 24.79 3.59
N MET A 43 -9.27 24.66 2.35
CA MET A 43 -8.39 25.67 1.74
C MET A 43 -9.06 26.46 0.61
N VAL A 44 -9.01 27.80 0.72
CA VAL A 44 -9.78 28.73 -0.13
C VAL A 44 -9.14 28.98 -1.51
N ASN A 45 -7.89 28.53 -1.76
CA ASN A 45 -7.19 28.84 -3.02
C ASN A 45 -7.16 27.67 -4.03
N PRO A 46 -7.96 27.72 -5.11
CA PRO A 46 -8.09 26.64 -6.09
C PRO A 46 -6.80 26.34 -6.89
N TRP A 47 -5.90 27.31 -7.02
CA TRP A 47 -4.63 27.12 -7.74
C TRP A 47 -3.66 26.25 -6.95
N ARG A 48 -3.55 26.47 -5.64
CA ARG A 48 -2.71 25.65 -4.75
C ARG A 48 -3.23 24.22 -4.67
N LEU A 49 -4.55 24.06 -4.68
CA LEU A 49 -5.21 22.75 -4.63
C LEU A 49 -4.87 21.87 -5.82
N ARG A 50 -4.89 22.43 -7.03
CA ARG A 50 -4.57 21.68 -8.25
C ARG A 50 -3.11 21.21 -8.27
N SER A 51 -2.19 22.06 -7.84
CA SER A 51 -0.77 21.71 -7.73
C SER A 51 -0.53 20.62 -6.69
N ILE A 52 -1.14 20.71 -5.50
CA ILE A 52 -1.01 19.69 -4.45
C ILE A 52 -1.63 18.36 -4.91
N GLY A 53 -2.80 18.39 -5.56
CA GLY A 53 -3.45 17.22 -6.12
C GLY A 53 -2.57 16.48 -7.13
N GLN A 54 -1.92 17.21 -8.05
CA GLN A 54 -1.01 16.59 -9.02
C GLN A 54 0.27 16.08 -8.36
N TRP A 55 0.85 16.84 -7.44
CA TRP A 55 2.12 16.49 -6.81
C TRP A 55 2.00 15.27 -5.89
N SER A 56 0.89 15.15 -5.16
CA SER A 56 0.60 14.02 -4.27
C SER A 56 0.52 12.69 -5.02
N VAL A 57 -0.03 12.67 -6.25
CA VAL A 57 -0.03 11.45 -7.09
C VAL A 57 1.38 10.94 -7.35
N TYR A 58 2.32 11.83 -7.67
CA TYR A 58 3.71 11.43 -7.90
C TYR A 58 4.38 10.91 -6.62
N VAL A 59 4.18 11.59 -5.49
CA VAL A 59 4.76 11.18 -4.20
C VAL A 59 4.22 9.82 -3.76
N LEU A 60 2.90 9.65 -3.80
CA LEU A 60 2.27 8.38 -3.41
C LEU A 60 2.63 7.26 -4.38
N GLY A 61 2.69 7.55 -5.69
CA GLY A 61 3.11 6.60 -6.71
C GLY A 61 4.56 6.12 -6.52
N ILE A 62 5.49 7.04 -6.30
CA ILE A 62 6.90 6.70 -6.01
C ILE A 62 7.00 5.91 -4.71
N GLY A 63 6.33 6.38 -3.64
CA GLY A 63 6.30 5.70 -2.36
C GLY A 63 5.78 4.26 -2.48
N TRP A 64 4.74 4.06 -3.29
CA TRP A 64 4.17 2.75 -3.57
C TRP A 64 5.14 1.85 -4.37
N ILE A 65 5.80 2.37 -5.42
CA ILE A 65 6.80 1.59 -6.17
C ILE A 65 7.92 1.13 -5.24
N VAL A 66 8.47 2.02 -4.42
CA VAL A 66 9.53 1.70 -3.46
C VAL A 66 9.05 0.63 -2.48
N PHE A 67 7.84 0.78 -1.94
CA PHE A 67 7.23 -0.18 -1.02
C PHE A 67 7.08 -1.57 -1.64
N VAL A 68 6.66 -1.65 -2.89
CA VAL A 68 6.48 -2.91 -3.63
C VAL A 68 7.78 -3.70 -3.76
N PHE A 69 8.88 -3.02 -4.12
CA PHE A 69 10.19 -3.66 -4.21
C PHE A 69 10.73 -4.09 -2.84
N LEU A 70 10.53 -3.27 -1.80
CA LEU A 70 10.94 -3.61 -0.44
C LEU A 70 10.18 -4.84 0.10
N ILE A 71 8.88 -4.94 -0.16
CA ILE A 71 8.08 -6.11 0.24
C ILE A 71 8.55 -7.36 -0.49
N GLU A 72 8.87 -7.30 -1.77
CA GLU A 72 9.33 -8.48 -2.51
C GLU A 72 10.55 -9.10 -1.83
N GLY A 73 11.57 -8.28 -1.56
CA GLY A 73 12.76 -8.71 -0.86
C GLY A 73 12.44 -9.21 0.56
N TYR A 74 11.54 -8.53 1.26
CA TYR A 74 11.12 -8.92 2.60
C TYR A 74 10.40 -10.28 2.63
N LEU A 75 9.51 -10.57 1.68
CA LEU A 75 8.79 -11.84 1.60
C LEU A 75 9.68 -12.98 1.16
N ARG A 76 10.55 -12.76 0.16
CA ARG A 76 11.55 -13.75 -0.29
C ARG A 76 12.44 -14.19 0.87
N ASN A 77 12.96 -13.23 1.63
CA ASN A 77 13.76 -13.52 2.83
C ASN A 77 12.95 -14.22 3.94
N GLY A 78 11.64 -13.99 3.99
CA GLY A 78 10.74 -14.67 4.93
C GLY A 78 10.51 -16.12 4.57
N ALA A 79 10.24 -16.39 3.29
CA ALA A 79 10.03 -17.74 2.78
C ALA A 79 11.27 -18.61 2.93
N ALA A 80 12.47 -18.07 2.68
CA ALA A 80 13.74 -18.76 2.90
C ALA A 80 13.94 -19.18 4.37
N ARG A 81 13.31 -18.49 5.33
CA ARG A 81 13.40 -18.77 6.77
C ARG A 81 12.15 -19.47 7.33
N GLY A 82 11.18 -19.83 6.50
CA GLY A 82 9.90 -20.41 6.94
C GLY A 82 8.96 -19.44 7.67
N LEU A 83 9.25 -18.14 7.69
CA LEU A 83 8.49 -17.10 8.40
C LEU A 83 7.55 -16.30 7.47
N PHE A 84 7.19 -16.87 6.33
CA PHE A 84 6.41 -16.20 5.29
C PHE A 84 5.08 -15.64 5.80
N TRP A 85 4.28 -16.47 6.47
CA TRP A 85 2.96 -16.09 6.98
C TRP A 85 3.03 -14.95 8.01
N GLN A 86 4.00 -15.00 8.92
CA GLN A 86 4.19 -13.93 9.90
C GLN A 86 4.53 -12.60 9.22
N ARG A 87 5.34 -12.62 8.15
CA ARG A 87 5.70 -11.42 7.40
C ARG A 87 4.53 -10.87 6.60
N ILE A 88 3.73 -11.73 5.97
CA ILE A 88 2.49 -11.30 5.32
C ILE A 88 1.57 -10.62 6.32
N VAL A 89 1.30 -11.24 7.47
CA VAL A 89 0.37 -10.66 8.45
C VAL A 89 0.94 -9.35 9.00
N ARG A 90 2.24 -9.28 9.28
CA ARG A 90 2.88 -8.08 9.82
C ARG A 90 2.80 -6.87 8.87
N VAL A 91 2.78 -7.11 7.56
CA VAL A 91 2.68 -6.05 6.54
C VAL A 91 1.22 -5.82 6.09
N GLY A 92 0.45 -6.89 5.96
CA GLY A 92 -0.96 -6.86 5.57
C GLY A 92 -1.86 -6.28 6.66
N ALA A 93 -1.62 -6.56 7.94
CA ALA A 93 -2.41 -6.03 9.04
C ALA A 93 -2.44 -4.49 9.08
N PRO A 94 -1.31 -3.76 9.04
CA PRO A 94 -1.35 -2.30 9.00
C PRO A 94 -1.97 -1.77 7.70
N LEU A 95 -1.76 -2.41 6.55
CA LEU A 95 -2.43 -2.01 5.29
C LEU A 95 -3.96 -2.12 5.42
N LEU A 96 -4.45 -3.27 5.90
CA LEU A 96 -5.88 -3.50 6.10
C LEU A 96 -6.47 -2.56 7.16
N ALA A 97 -5.74 -2.29 8.24
CA ALA A 97 -6.16 -1.35 9.26
C ALA A 97 -6.30 0.06 8.69
N LEU A 98 -5.33 0.51 7.88
CA LEU A 98 -5.38 1.83 7.23
C LEU A 98 -6.49 1.91 6.19
N ILE A 99 -6.70 0.87 5.38
CA ILE A 99 -7.83 0.81 4.45
C ILE A 99 -9.16 0.89 5.20
N SER A 100 -9.31 0.11 6.27
CA SER A 100 -10.53 0.08 7.08
C SER A 100 -10.80 1.44 7.75
N LEU A 101 -9.76 2.06 8.30
CA LEU A 101 -9.84 3.41 8.87
C LEU A 101 -10.25 4.43 7.80
N SER A 102 -9.66 4.34 6.60
CA SER A 102 -9.97 5.22 5.48
C SER A 102 -11.44 5.10 5.04
N TYR A 103 -11.97 3.88 4.99
CA TYR A 103 -13.40 3.65 4.73
C TYR A 103 -14.29 4.17 5.86
N ALA A 104 -13.88 4.01 7.12
CA ALA A 104 -14.63 4.56 8.25
C ALA A 104 -14.72 6.09 8.14
N VAL A 105 -13.60 6.77 7.88
CA VAL A 105 -13.57 8.24 7.72
C VAL A 105 -14.50 8.68 6.58
N ASN A 106 -14.42 8.03 5.41
CA ASN A 106 -15.27 8.36 4.26
C ASN A 106 -16.78 8.14 4.53
N ARG A 107 -17.15 7.25 5.46
CA ARG A 107 -18.55 7.02 5.81
C ARG A 107 -19.11 8.03 6.82
N PHE A 108 -18.26 8.60 7.67
CA PHE A 108 -18.69 9.48 8.76
C PHE A 108 -18.59 10.98 8.42
N PHE A 109 -17.82 11.36 7.41
CA PHE A 109 -17.71 12.71 6.88
C PHE A 109 -18.33 12.79 5.49
#